data_AF-A0A0S8HL14-F1
#
_entry.id   AF-A0A0S8HL14-F1
#
_cell.length_a   1.000
_cell.length_b   1.000
_cell.length_c   1.000
_cell.angle_alpha   90.00
_cell.angle_beta   90.00
_cell.angle_gamma   90.00
#
_symmetry.space_group_name_H-M   'P 1'
#
loop_
_entity.id
_entity.type
_entity.pdbx_description
1 polymer ?
#
loop_
_entity_poly.entity_id
_entity_poly.type
_entity_poly.pdbx_seq_one_letter_code
_entity_poly.pdbx_strand_id
1 'polypeptide(L)'
;VCLTIIFITIGLLGGFWVSKLILPITFPAFLRELEVALTANDLLFAFLKSLIFGLLIALTCTYYGLTVRYSLIEVPQAATRGVVSAMLLCFGTNALLTMLFYL
;
A
#
# COMPACT_ATOMS: atom_id res chain seq x y z
N VAL A 1 1.50 7.84 -1.02
CA VAL A 1 2.99 7.89 -0.96
C VAL A 1 3.50 8.20 0.44
N CYS A 2 3.31 9.41 1.01
CA CYS A 2 3.84 9.74 2.35
C CYS A 2 3.39 8.76 3.44
N LEU A 3 2.10 8.40 3.44
CA LEU A 3 1.55 7.42 4.38
C LEU A 3 2.19 6.03 4.22
N THR A 4 2.54 5.65 2.98
CA THR A 4 3.20 4.37 2.68
C THR A 4 4.61 4.33 3.25
N ILE A 5 5.35 5.44 3.17
CA ILE A 5 6.70 5.55 3.77
C ILE A 5 6.62 5.37 5.29
N ILE A 6 5.68 6.07 5.93
CA ILE A 6 5.46 5.95 7.38
C ILE A 6 5.10 4.51 7.77
N PHE A 7 4.23 3.86 6.98
CA PHE A 7 3.84 2.47 7.20
C PHE A 7 5.04 1.51 7.12
N ILE A 8 5.91 1.68 6.12
CA ILE A 8 7.14 0.88 5.98
C ILE A 8 8.08 1.10 7.16
N THR A 9 8.30 2.36 7.58
CA THR A 9 9.18 2.67 8.71
C THR A 9 8.68 2.04 10.02
N ILE A 10 7.38 2.18 10.31
CA ILE A 10 6.78 1.58 11.52
C ILE A 10 6.82 0.05 11.43
N GLY A 11 6.55 -0.53 10.25
CA GLY A 11 6.64 -1.97 10.02
C GLY A 11 8.05 -2.53 10.26
N LEU A 12 9.09 -1.83 9.78
CA LEU A 12 10.49 -2.20 10.01
C LEU A 12 10.87 -2.11 11.49
N LEU A 13 10.45 -1.05 12.19
CA LEU A 13 10.69 -0.89 13.63
C LEU A 13 9.98 -1.97 14.45
N GLY A 14 8.73 -2.30 14.10
CA GLY A 14 7.99 -3.39 14.73
C GLY A 14 8.64 -4.75 14.48
N GLY A 15 9.08 -5.00 13.24
CA GLY A 15 9.83 -6.20 12.87
C GLY A 15 11.11 -6.35 13.70
N PHE A 16 11.89 -5.28 13.84
CA PHE A 16 13.08 -5.27 14.67
C PHE A 16 12.77 -5.62 16.13
N TRP A 17 11.72 -5.05 16.70
CA TRP A 17 11.32 -5.30 18.09
C TRP A 17 10.97 -6.76 18.35
N VAL A 18 10.22 -7.37 17.42
CA VAL A 18 9.86 -8.80 17.49
C VAL A 18 11.11 -9.67 17.29
N SER A 19 11.95 -9.37 16.30
CA SER A 19 13.16 -10.14 16.05
C SER A 19 14.11 -10.14 17.25
N LYS A 20 14.24 -9.02 17.96
CA LYS A 20 15.00 -8.90 19.23
C LYS A 20 14.50 -9.82 20.34
N LEU A 21 13.21 -10.15 20.33
CA LEU A 21 12.55 -10.94 21.36
C LEU A 21 12.70 -12.45 21.12
N ILE A 22 12.78 -12.86 19.85
CA ILE A 22 12.88 -14.27 19.43
C ILE A 22 14.34 -14.67 19.19
N LEU A 23 15.13 -13.82 18.54
CA LEU A 23 16.56 -14.02 18.30
C LEU A 23 17.35 -12.91 19.03
N PRO A 24 18.40 -13.23 19.81
CA PRO A 24 19.27 -12.23 20.42
C PRO A 24 20.23 -11.59 19.40
N ILE A 25 19.70 -11.16 18.26
CA ILE A 25 20.46 -10.46 17.22
C ILE A 25 20.75 -9.01 17.62
N THR A 26 21.93 -8.53 17.24
CA THR A 26 22.35 -7.14 17.42
C THR A 26 21.77 -6.25 16.31
N PHE A 27 21.49 -4.98 16.62
CA PHE A 27 20.97 -4.00 15.68
C PHE A 27 21.74 -3.91 14.34
N PRO A 28 23.09 -3.87 14.32
CA PRO A 28 23.84 -3.85 13.07
C PRO A 28 23.71 -5.14 12.23
N ALA A 29 23.50 -6.30 12.86
CA ALA A 29 23.26 -7.55 12.14
C ALA A 29 21.90 -7.52 11.43
N PHE A 30 20.87 -7.00 12.09
CA PHE A 30 19.55 -6.82 11.48
C PHE A 30 19.60 -5.87 10.27
N LEU A 31 20.31 -4.74 10.37
CA LEU A 31 20.46 -3.81 9.25
C LEU A 31 21.18 -4.44 8.06
N ARG A 32 22.21 -5.26 8.31
CA ARG A 32 22.95 -5.93 7.24
C ARG A 32 22.08 -6.93 6.47
N GLU A 33 21.29 -7.74 7.18
CA GLU A 33 20.34 -8.66 6.55
C GLU A 33 19.24 -7.91 5.80
N LEU A 34 18.80 -6.77 6.33
CA LEU A 34 17.84 -5.90 5.67
C LEU A 34 18.41 -5.32 4.36
N GLU A 35 19.65 -4.83 4.36
CA GLU A 35 20.32 -4.32 3.15
C GLU A 35 20.54 -5.39 2.08
N VAL A 36 20.81 -6.63 2.49
CA VAL A 36 20.94 -7.76 1.56
C VAL A 36 19.58 -8.15 0.97
N ALA A 37 18.51 -8.06 1.77
CA ALA A 37 17.16 -8.39 1.32
C ALA A 37 16.50 -7.28 0.49
N LEU A 38 16.82 -5.99 0.74
CA LEU A 38 16.27 -4.85 0.02
C LEU A 38 17.11 -4.51 -1.20
N THR A 39 16.55 -4.67 -2.40
CA THR A 39 17.17 -4.15 -3.63
C THR A 39 16.65 -2.73 -3.90
N ALA A 40 17.49 -1.86 -4.50
CA ALA A 40 17.07 -0.52 -4.92
C ALA A 40 15.83 -0.55 -5.86
N ASN A 41 15.69 -1.62 -6.64
CA ASN A 41 14.53 -1.87 -7.49
C ASN A 41 13.23 -2.07 -6.67
N ASP A 42 13.30 -2.71 -5.51
CA ASP A 42 12.13 -2.93 -4.65
C ASP A 42 11.59 -1.59 -4.13
N LEU A 43 12.48 -0.65 -3.80
CA LEU A 43 12.10 0.69 -3.33
C LEU A 43 11.41 1.51 -4.45
N LEU A 44 11.97 1.48 -5.66
CA LEU A 44 11.36 2.13 -6.84
C LEU A 44 9.99 1.52 -7.16
N PHE A 45 9.88 0.19 -7.09
CA PHE A 45 8.62 -0.51 -7.32
C PHE A 45 7.57 -0.17 -6.25
N ALA A 46 7.95 -0.16 -4.97
CA ALA A 46 7.08 0.25 -3.88
C ALA A 46 6.59 1.70 -4.06
N PHE A 47 7.46 2.61 -4.49
CA PHE A 47 7.11 4.00 -4.75
C PHE A 47 6.09 4.11 -5.90
N LEU A 48 6.39 3.49 -7.04
CA LEU A 48 5.53 3.50 -8.24
C LEU A 48 4.15 2.89 -7.93
N LYS A 49 4.13 1.73 -7.27
CA LYS A 49 2.89 1.05 -6.85
C LYS A 49 2.05 1.92 -5.91
N SER A 50 2.68 2.60 -4.96
CA SER A 50 1.99 3.51 -4.03
C SER A 50 1.39 4.74 -4.72
N LEU A 51 2.03 5.22 -5.79
CA LEU A 51 1.54 6.32 -6.61
C LEU A 51 0.28 5.90 -7.39
N ILE A 52 0.36 4.74 -8.06
CA ILE A 52 -0.73 4.18 -8.86
C ILE A 52 -1.96 3.92 -8.00
N PHE A 53 -1.79 3.31 -6.83
CA PHE A 53 -2.90 3.08 -5.90
C PHE A 53 -3.52 4.38 -5.39
N GLY A 54 -2.70 5.37 -5.03
CA GLY A 54 -3.21 6.68 -4.60
C GLY A 54 -4.09 7.33 -5.67
N LEU A 55 -3.66 7.27 -6.94
CA LEU A 55 -4.39 7.84 -8.07
C LEU A 55 -5.68 7.06 -8.37
N LEU A 56 -5.62 5.72 -8.37
CA LEU A 56 -6.81 4.88 -8.57
C LEU A 56 -7.88 5.11 -7.50
N ILE A 57 -7.48 5.15 -6.23
CA ILE A 57 -8.41 5.39 -5.11
C ILE A 57 -9.02 6.79 -5.24
N ALA A 58 -8.21 7.82 -5.52
CA ALA A 58 -8.71 9.18 -5.67
C ALA A 58 -9.72 9.29 -6.82
N LEU A 59 -9.40 8.76 -8.00
CA LEU A 59 -10.29 8.82 -9.17
C LEU A 59 -11.59 8.04 -8.97
N THR A 60 -11.50 6.84 -8.41
CA THR A 60 -12.69 5.99 -8.19
C THR A 60 -13.60 6.60 -7.14
N CYS A 61 -13.08 7.02 -5.99
CA CYS A 61 -13.88 7.64 -4.93
C CYS A 61 -14.52 8.95 -5.39
N THR A 62 -13.79 9.81 -6.13
CA THR A 62 -14.35 11.05 -6.67
C THR A 62 -15.42 10.80 -7.73
N TYR A 63 -15.24 9.79 -8.59
CA TYR A 63 -16.24 9.40 -9.58
C TYR A 63 -17.56 8.98 -8.94
N TYR A 64 -17.52 8.06 -7.96
CA TYR A 64 -18.72 7.63 -7.26
C TYR A 64 -19.35 8.75 -6.41
N GLY A 65 -18.52 9.61 -5.81
CA GLY A 65 -18.99 10.78 -5.05
C GLY A 65 -19.71 11.81 -5.93
N LEU A 66 -19.20 12.10 -7.13
CA LEU A 66 -19.79 13.03 -8.10
C LEU A 66 -21.05 12.49 -8.80
N THR A 67 -21.27 11.18 -8.75
CA THR A 67 -22.44 10.54 -9.38
C THR A 67 -23.72 10.70 -8.52
N VAL A 68 -23.58 11.06 -7.24
CA VAL A 68 -24.73 11.28 -6.34
C VAL A 68 -25.44 12.57 -6.73
N ARG A 69 -26.75 12.49 -7.02
CA ARG A 69 -27.50 13.65 -7.56
C ARG A 69 -28.31 14.42 -6.54
N TYR A 70 -29.10 13.77 -5.66
CA TYR A 70 -30.06 14.53 -4.84
C TYR A 70 -30.42 13.94 -3.47
N SER A 71 -30.13 12.66 -3.16
CA SER A 71 -30.62 12.03 -1.92
C SER A 71 -29.52 11.78 -0.88
N LEU A 72 -29.77 12.17 0.37
CA LEU A 72 -28.91 11.88 1.53
C LEU A 72 -28.75 10.37 1.77
N ILE A 73 -29.73 9.57 1.35
CA ILE A 73 -29.72 8.10 1.51
C ILE A 73 -28.77 7.44 0.50
N GLU A 74 -28.53 8.09 -0.65
CA GLU A 74 -27.64 7.57 -1.70
C GLU A 74 -26.16 7.75 -1.36
N VAL A 75 -25.82 8.73 -0.51
CA VAL A 75 -24.43 9.04 -0.11
C VAL A 75 -23.70 7.82 0.48
N PRO A 76 -24.22 7.13 1.52
CA PRO A 76 -23.55 5.94 2.07
C PRO A 76 -23.50 4.77 1.09
N GLN A 77 -24.50 4.62 0.20
CA GLN A 77 -24.49 3.57 -0.84
C GLN A 77 -23.42 3.84 -1.91
N ALA A 78 -23.27 5.09 -2.34
CA ALA A 78 -22.24 5.48 -3.30
C ALA A 78 -20.84 5.37 -2.69
N ALA A 79 -20.68 5.76 -1.42
CA ALA A 79 -19.42 5.63 -0.70
C ALA A 79 -18.98 4.15 -0.58
N THR A 80 -19.88 3.26 -0.18
CA THR A 80 -19.57 1.82 -0.10
C THR A 80 -19.24 1.21 -1.47
N ARG A 81 -20.01 1.56 -2.52
CA ARG A 81 -19.67 1.16 -3.90
C ARG A 81 -18.31 1.67 -4.35
N GLY A 82 -17.99 2.93 -4.02
CA GLY A 82 -16.68 3.53 -4.31
C GLY A 82 -15.53 2.79 -3.64
N VAL A 83 -15.65 2.49 -2.34
CA VAL A 83 -14.62 1.76 -1.59
C VAL A 83 -14.44 0.35 -2.13
N VAL A 84 -15.52 -0.39 -2.40
CA VAL A 84 -15.43 -1.75 -2.95
C VAL A 84 -14.79 -1.76 -4.34
N SER A 85 -15.22 -0.87 -5.23
CA SER A 85 -14.61 -0.73 -6.57
C SER A 85 -13.14 -0.33 -6.50
N ALA A 86 -12.78 0.62 -5.64
CA ALA A 86 -11.39 1.04 -5.42
C ALA A 86 -10.53 -0.12 -4.91
N MET A 87 -11.06 -0.93 -3.98
CA MET A 87 -10.38 -2.10 -3.43
C MET A 87 -10.15 -3.17 -4.50
N LEU A 88 -11.16 -3.48 -5.31
CA LEU A 88 -11.04 -4.44 -6.43
C LEU A 88 -10.02 -3.97 -7.48
N LEU A 89 -10.05 -2.69 -7.84
CA LEU A 89 -9.08 -2.12 -8.77
C LEU A 89 -7.66 -2.14 -8.21
N CYS A 90 -7.48 -1.79 -6.94
CA CYS A 90 -6.17 -1.90 -6.28
C CYS A 90 -5.66 -3.35 -6.29
N PHE A 91 -6.53 -4.33 -6.03
CA PHE A 91 -6.15 -5.74 -6.04
C PHE A 91 -5.78 -6.23 -7.45
N GLY A 92 -6.57 -5.88 -8.46
CA GLY A 92 -6.29 -6.21 -9.87
C GLY A 92 -4.99 -5.58 -10.36
N THR A 93 -4.79 -4.29 -10.09
CA THR A 93 -3.54 -3.59 -10.45
C THR A 93 -2.34 -4.12 -9.66
N ASN A 94 -2.54 -4.57 -8.41
CA ASN A 94 -1.49 -5.23 -7.64
C ASN A 94 -1.01 -6.51 -8.33
N ALA A 95 -1.95 -7.38 -8.74
CA ALA A 95 -1.64 -8.62 -9.43
C ALA A 95 -0.92 -8.35 -10.77
N LEU A 96 -1.42 -7.40 -11.57
CA LEU A 96 -0.78 -6.99 -12.83
C LEU A 96 0.64 -6.47 -12.63
N LEU A 97 0.85 -5.55 -11.70
CA LEU A 97 2.17 -4.99 -11.42
C LEU A 97 3.15 -6.05 -10.92
N THR A 98 2.67 -6.97 -10.09
CA THR A 98 3.50 -8.05 -9.55
C THR A 98 3.89 -9.04 -10.64
N MET A 99 2.95 -9.43 -11.52
CA MET A 99 3.28 -10.27 -12.68
C MET A 99 4.26 -9.58 -13.64
N LEU A 100 4.15 -8.27 -13.86
CA LEU A 100 5.03 -7.57 -14.81
C LEU A 100 6.48 -7.44 -14.31
N PHE A 101 6.66 -7.25 -13.00
CA PHE A 101 7.97 -6.92 -12.41
C PHE A 101 8.71 -8.11 -11.79
N TYR A 102 8.00 -9.13 -11.31
CA TYR A 102 8.59 -10.30 -10.66
C TYR A 102 8.55 -11.58 -11.50
N LEU A 103 7.94 -11.55 -12.69
CA LEU A 103 8.05 -12.61 -13.71
C LEU A 103 9.08 -12.22 -14.75
#